data_AF-A0A2A2Y4N5-F1
#
_entry.id   AF-A0A2A2Y4N5-F1
#
_cell.length_a   1.000
_cell.length_b   1.000
_cell.length_c   1.000
_cell.angle_alpha   90.00
_cell.angle_beta   90.00
_cell.angle_gamma   90.00
#
_symmetry.space_group_name_H-M   'P 1'
#
loop_
_entity.id
_entity.type
_entity.pdbx_description
1 polymer ?
#
loop_
_entity_poly.entity_id
_entity_poly.type
_entity_poly.pdbx_seq_one_letter_code
_entity_poly.pdbx_strand_id
1 'polypeptide(L)'
;MRDDYLQDARKIIPDANILINVVSKRVKQLRATAERPQGSPPKYKHLLGGDLYETLSPEDIALREIIEGRISWAFAEEDQGQV
;
A
#
# COMPACT_ATOMS: atom_id res chain seq x y z
N MET A 1 -3.19 5.79 11.16
CA MET A 1 -3.06 6.33 9.80
C MET A 1 -2.94 7.83 9.92
N ARG A 2 -1.94 8.43 9.26
CA ARG A 2 -1.89 9.88 9.10
C ARG A 2 -2.79 10.25 7.92
N ASP A 3 -3.81 11.08 8.16
CA ASP A 3 -4.73 11.55 7.12
C ASP A 3 -4.01 12.19 5.91
N ASP A 4 -2.81 12.75 6.13
CA ASP A 4 -1.98 13.34 5.09
C ASP A 4 -1.63 12.34 3.96
N TYR A 5 -1.28 11.09 4.30
CA TYR A 5 -0.94 10.09 3.30
C TYR A 5 -2.15 9.67 2.46
N LEU A 6 -3.34 9.68 3.05
CA LEU A 6 -4.56 9.38 2.31
C LEU A 6 -4.87 10.49 1.30
N GLN A 7 -4.68 11.76 1.70
CA GLN A 7 -4.87 12.90 0.81
C GLN A 7 -3.89 12.88 -0.36
N ASP A 8 -2.62 12.60 -0.12
CA ASP A 8 -1.60 12.52 -1.17
C ASP A 8 -1.80 11.31 -2.08
N ALA A 9 -2.12 10.14 -1.54
CA ALA A 9 -2.43 8.96 -2.34
C ALA A 9 -3.65 9.20 -3.25
N ARG A 10 -4.62 9.99 -2.79
CA ARG A 10 -5.81 10.36 -3.58
C ARG A 10 -5.54 11.34 -4.72
N LYS A 11 -4.40 12.04 -4.70
CA LYS A 11 -3.92 12.83 -5.85
C LYS A 11 -3.38 11.93 -6.97
N ILE A 12 -2.87 10.74 -6.62
CA ILE A 12 -2.35 9.74 -7.57
C ILE A 12 -3.48 8.82 -8.05
N ILE A 13 -4.32 8.34 -7.14
CA ILE A 13 -5.48 7.48 -7.40
C ILE A 13 -6.75 8.25 -6.98
N PRO A 14 -7.39 8.99 -7.89
CA PRO A 14 -8.57 9.79 -7.56
C PRO A 14 -9.78 8.95 -7.19
N ASP A 15 -9.89 7.74 -7.75
CA ASP A 15 -10.98 6.81 -7.46
C ASP A 15 -10.76 6.11 -6.10
N ALA A 16 -11.71 6.31 -5.18
CA ALA A 16 -11.62 5.77 -3.83
C ALA A 16 -11.71 4.23 -3.81
N ASN A 17 -12.49 3.61 -4.70
CA ASN A 17 -12.65 2.16 -4.74
C ASN A 17 -11.34 1.50 -5.20
N ILE A 18 -10.71 2.07 -6.21
CA ILE A 18 -9.41 1.60 -6.70
C ILE A 18 -8.34 1.78 -5.62
N LEU A 19 -8.30 2.95 -4.98
CA LEU A 19 -7.35 3.24 -3.92
C LEU A 19 -7.46 2.21 -2.77
N ILE A 20 -8.68 1.94 -2.31
CA ILE A 20 -8.94 0.92 -1.28
C ILE A 20 -8.48 -0.47 -1.73
N ASN A 21 -8.77 -0.85 -2.98
CA ASN A 21 -8.39 -2.15 -3.51
C ASN A 21 -6.87 -2.32 -3.61
N VAL A 22 -6.16 -1.30 -4.12
CA VAL A 22 -4.70 -1.28 -4.24
C VAL A 22 -4.05 -1.35 -2.86
N VAL A 23 -4.50 -0.51 -1.92
CA VAL A 23 -4.01 -0.51 -0.53
C VAL A 23 -4.26 -1.88 0.12
N SER A 24 -5.47 -2.43 -0.01
CA SER A 24 -5.83 -3.73 0.58
C SER A 24 -4.99 -4.88 0.01
N LYS A 25 -4.78 -4.90 -1.30
CA LYS A 25 -3.94 -5.90 -1.98
C LYS A 25 -2.49 -5.81 -1.50
N ARG A 26 -1.98 -4.59 -1.35
CA ARG A 26 -0.61 -4.38 -0.86
C ARG A 26 -0.44 -4.75 0.61
N VAL A 27 -1.38 -4.36 1.47
CA VAL A 27 -1.39 -4.74 2.89
C VAL A 27 -1.41 -6.26 3.05
N LYS A 28 -2.18 -6.98 2.23
CA LYS A 28 -2.18 -8.45 2.21
C LYS A 28 -0.82 -9.03 1.83
N GLN A 29 -0.17 -8.49 0.80
CA GLN A 29 1.19 -8.91 0.42
C GLN A 29 2.20 -8.68 1.54
N LEU A 30 2.20 -7.49 2.14
CA LEU A 30 3.06 -7.17 3.28
C LEU A 30 2.82 -8.14 4.43
N ARG A 31 1.57 -8.44 4.77
CA ARG A 31 1.20 -9.42 5.81
C ARG A 31 1.63 -10.85 5.51
N ALA A 32 1.75 -11.19 4.22
CA ALA A 32 2.20 -12.49 3.75
C ALA A 32 3.73 -12.61 3.74
N THR A 33 4.44 -11.53 3.40
CA THR A 33 5.91 -11.48 3.34
C THR A 33 6.56 -11.09 4.66
N ALA A 34 5.79 -10.53 5.61
CA ALA A 34 6.32 -10.16 6.91
C ALA A 34 6.83 -11.39 7.66
N GLU A 35 8.07 -11.30 8.10
CA GLU A 35 8.68 -12.26 8.99
C GLU A 35 7.85 -12.31 10.28
N ARG A 36 7.31 -13.49 10.57
CA ARG A 36 6.60 -13.78 11.82
C ARG A 36 7.53 -14.60 12.73
N PRO A 37 8.41 -13.96 13.51
CA PRO A 37 9.09 -14.68 14.57
C PRO A 37 8.05 -15.24 15.54
N GLN A 38 8.21 -16.50 15.94
CA GLN A 38 7.28 -17.23 16.77
C GLN A 38 6.95 -16.43 18.04
N GLY A 39 5.67 -16.08 18.22
CA GLY A 39 5.18 -15.35 19.40
C GLY A 39 5.34 -13.82 19.38
N SER A 40 5.73 -13.21 18.25
CA SER A 40 5.84 -11.75 18.12
C SER A 40 4.95 -11.18 17.01
N PRO A 41 4.49 -9.92 17.13
CA PRO A 41 3.75 -9.27 16.06
C PRO A 41 4.62 -9.14 14.80
N PRO A 42 4.02 -9.28 13.60
CA PRO A 42 4.76 -9.16 12.34
C PRO A 42 5.41 -7.79 12.23
N LYS A 43 6.71 -7.77 11.91
CA LYS A 43 7.46 -6.53 11.73
C LYS A 43 7.53 -6.19 10.25
N TYR A 44 7.01 -5.01 9.90
CA TYR A 44 7.07 -4.50 8.53
C TYR A 44 8.18 -3.46 8.46
N LYS A 45 9.30 -3.81 7.82
CA LYS A 45 10.34 -2.85 7.46
C LYS A 45 9.99 -2.22 6.12
N HIS A 46 9.89 -0.89 6.09
CA HIS A 46 9.77 -0.17 4.84
C HIS A 46 11.00 0.68 4.59
N LEU A 47 11.47 0.64 3.34
CA LEU A 47 12.57 1.43 2.82
C LEU A 47 12.08 2.86 2.59
N LEU A 48 12.26 3.73 3.59
CA LEU A 48 12.13 5.17 3.38
C LEU A 48 13.32 5.61 2.54
N GLY A 49 13.08 6.36 1.45
CA GLY A 49 14.11 6.81 0.50
C GLY A 49 15.49 7.05 1.13
N GLY A 50 16.44 6.19 0.78
CA GLY A 50 17.76 6.08 1.42
C GLY A 50 17.96 4.75 2.17
N ASP A 51 18.86 4.76 3.17
CA ASP A 51 19.26 3.63 4.02
C ASP A 51 18.42 3.51 5.32
N LEU A 52 17.33 4.31 5.46
CA LEU A 52 16.50 4.32 6.66
C LEU A 52 15.35 3.32 6.56
N TYR A 53 15.38 2.32 7.44
CA TYR A 53 14.30 1.37 7.62
C TYR A 53 13.46 1.76 8.83
N GLU A 54 12.24 2.23 8.60
CA GLU A 54 11.27 2.48 9.67
C GLU A 54 10.32 1.30 9.81
N THR A 55 9.88 1.05 11.06
CA THR A 55 8.80 0.08 11.34
C THR A 55 7.48 0.84 11.27
N LEU A 56 6.76 0.67 10.17
CA LEU A 56 5.49 1.33 9.90
C LEU A 56 4.36 0.31 9.85
N SER A 57 3.12 0.77 10.05
CA SER A 57 1.96 -0.07 9.80
C SER A 57 1.86 -0.42 8.32
N PRO A 58 1.39 -1.62 7.96
CA PRO A 58 1.32 -2.04 6.57
C PRO A 58 0.42 -1.13 5.73
N GLU A 59 -0.57 -0.47 6.35
CA GLU A 59 -1.39 0.52 5.65
C GLU A 59 -0.62 1.79 5.28
N ASP A 60 0.17 2.33 6.22
CA ASP A 60 1.00 3.52 5.97
C ASP A 60 2.08 3.23 4.91
N ILE A 61 2.63 2.01 4.90
CA ILE A 61 3.55 1.53 3.87
C ILE A 61 2.88 1.53 2.49
N ALA A 62 1.70 0.91 2.40
CA ALA A 62 0.98 0.82 1.13
C ALA A 62 0.63 2.20 0.57
N LEU A 63 0.18 3.13 1.43
CA LEU A 63 -0.11 4.50 1.03
C LEU A 63 1.15 5.22 0.54
N ARG A 64 2.28 5.09 1.25
CA ARG A 64 3.56 5.68 0.81
C ARG A 64 4.02 5.14 -0.53
N GLU A 65 3.98 3.84 -0.74
CA GLU A 65 4.41 3.26 -2.02
C GLU A 65 3.53 3.72 -3.20
N ILE A 66 2.25 4.04 -2.96
CA ILE A 66 1.38 4.67 -3.96
C ILE A 66 1.83 6.12 -4.23
N ILE A 67 2.09 6.90 -3.19
CA ILE A 67 2.56 8.30 -3.31
C ILE A 67 3.92 8.36 -4.03
N GLU A 68 4.83 7.44 -3.73
CA GLU A 68 6.15 7.31 -4.37
C GLU A 68 6.07 6.75 -5.80
N GLY A 69 4.89 6.33 -6.27
CA GLY A 69 4.72 5.73 -7.60
C GLY A 69 5.39 4.35 -7.75
N ARG A 70 5.72 3.68 -6.63
CA ARG A 70 6.29 2.32 -6.62
C ARG A 70 5.26 1.24 -6.94
N ILE A 71 3.98 1.54 -6.74
CA ILE A 71 2.87 0.62 -7.08
C ILE A 71 2.19 1.10 -8.35
N SER A 72 2.31 0.29 -9.41
CA SER A 72 1.51 0.47 -10.60
C SER A 72 0.08 -0.01 -10.35
N TRP A 73 -0.87 0.92 -10.34
CA TRP A 73 -2.29 0.62 -10.43
C TRP A 73 -2.69 0.79 -11.90
N ALA A 74 -2.43 -0.24 -12.71
CA ALA A 74 -3.03 -0.26 -14.04
C ALA A 74 -4.52 -0.56 -13.85
N PHE A 75 -5.40 0.24 -14.47
CA PHE A 75 -6.69 -0.29 -14.87
C PHE A 75 -6.36 -1.48 -15.77
N ALA A 76 -6.59 -2.71 -15.31
CA ALA A 76 -6.86 -3.75 -16.28
C ALA A 76 -8.07 -3.23 -17.06
N GLU A 77 -7.94 -3.03 -18.36
CA GLU A 77 -9.07 -2.71 -19.26
C GLU A 77 -10.06 -3.91 -19.37
N GLU A 78 -10.20 -4.68 -18.30
CA GLU A 78 -11.06 -5.86 -18.17
C GLU A 78 -12.08 -5.59 -17.06
N ASP A 79 -13.01 -4.66 -17.31
CA ASP A 79 -14.44 -4.81 -16.96
C ASP A 79 -15.26 -3.60 -17.47
N GLN A 80 -15.11 -3.24 -18.75
CA GLN A 80 -16.16 -2.51 -19.46
C GLN A 80 -16.94 -3.52 -20.31
N GLY A 81 -17.74 -4.36 -19.67
CA GLY A 81 -18.66 -5.21 -20.41
C GLY A 81 -19.21 -6.40 -19.65
N GLN A 82 -20.33 -6.19 -18.97
CA GLN A 82 -21.49 -7.03 -19.29
C GLN A 82 -22.78 -6.26 -19.03
N VAL A 83 -23.34 -5.70 -20.11
CA VAL A 83 -24.75 -5.36 -20.25
C VAL A 83 -25.51 -6.55 -20.81
#